data_AF-A0A1S2Q008-F1
#
_entry.id   AF-A0A1S2Q008-F1
#
_cell.length_a   1.000
_cell.length_b   1.000
_cell.length_c   1.000
_cell.angle_alpha   90.00
_cell.angle_beta   90.00
_cell.angle_gamma   90.00
#
_symmetry.space_group_name_H-M   'P 1'
#
loop_
_entity.id
_entity.type
_entity.pdbx_description
1 polymer ?
#
loop_
_entity_poly.entity_id
_entity_poly.type
_entity_poly.pdbx_seq_one_letter_code
_entity_poly.pdbx_strand_id
1 'polypeptide(L)'
;MIIPDPNSPVGNAVISLHRQMTDLEERVGDWPGADVVGILEPWLEQFDFTNGPQPAVVRTPPPAPGQVWVLRRWDRDGNGVGLFADAECALAELARHVRGGWAGLLGGDGVPADPSADDRTAVDLYYGPNRGNRPDEGYSLYADTIRGKGRPRIVPLDFRFPDADACERAHRDAVFHAGTHGDLPCLEVDGVLVFTYLDHQVGAVRLSVHLDTAPDHLVRPDGTVPLRVEVEDTVVLDDTGAESAPGPPLLDALLNEADAVQKDAILAAARAAGLLWPCPACQWDNPAAATCCEGPGPCRTPKPSAGVEAERKLREP
;
A
#
# COMPACT_ATOMS: atom_id res chain seq x y z
N MET A 1 14.57 -9.56 17.70
CA MET A 1 15.78 -9.12 18.45
C MET A 1 16.39 -7.89 17.76
N ILE A 2 16.44 -6.72 18.41
CA ILE A 2 17.17 -5.56 17.85
C ILE A 2 18.66 -5.89 17.92
N ILE A 3 19.33 -5.97 16.79
CA ILE A 3 20.79 -6.10 16.72
C ILE A 3 21.33 -4.68 16.55
N PRO A 4 21.80 -4.02 17.63
CA PRO A 4 22.40 -2.69 17.50
C PRO A 4 23.60 -2.74 16.55
N ASP A 5 23.68 -1.81 15.61
CA ASP A 5 24.82 -1.71 14.68
C ASP A 5 26.09 -1.28 15.44
N PRO A 6 27.11 -2.16 15.56
CA PRO A 6 28.34 -1.86 16.30
C PRO A 6 29.21 -0.82 15.60
N ASN A 7 28.88 -0.38 14.39
CA ASN A 7 29.59 0.69 13.70
C ASN A 7 28.90 2.04 13.88
N SER A 8 27.68 2.07 14.43
CA SER A 8 26.97 3.30 14.74
C SER A 8 27.28 3.76 16.16
N PRO A 9 27.41 5.08 16.42
CA PRO A 9 27.61 5.61 17.77
C PRO A 9 26.51 5.18 18.74
N VAL A 10 25.26 5.19 18.27
CA VAL A 10 24.08 4.77 19.05
C VAL A 10 24.12 3.26 19.34
N GLY A 11 24.41 2.42 18.34
CA GLY A 11 24.49 0.98 18.53
C GLY A 11 25.62 0.56 19.47
N ASN A 12 26.79 1.20 19.38
CA ASN A 12 27.88 0.97 20.34
C ASN A 12 27.49 1.36 21.78
N ALA A 13 26.77 2.47 21.95
CA ALA A 13 26.32 2.91 23.26
C ALA A 13 25.27 1.97 23.88
N VAL A 14 24.36 1.42 23.07
CA VAL A 14 23.39 0.39 23.52
C VAL A 14 24.10 -0.91 23.90
N ILE A 15 25.08 -1.35 23.09
CA ILE A 15 25.90 -2.53 23.40
C ILE A 15 26.69 -2.34 24.71
N SER A 16 27.25 -1.14 24.91
CA SER A 16 27.99 -0.80 26.13
C SER A 16 27.10 -0.80 27.37
N LEU A 17 25.90 -0.21 27.30
CA LEU A 17 24.94 -0.22 28.40
C LEU A 17 24.51 -1.64 28.75
N HIS A 18 24.17 -2.45 27.75
CA HIS A 18 23.76 -3.83 27.95
C HIS A 18 24.85 -4.61 28.70
N ARG A 19 26.12 -4.47 28.30
CA ARG A 19 27.25 -5.09 29.00
C ARG A 19 27.36 -4.63 30.46
N GLN A 20 27.26 -3.33 30.72
CA GLN A 20 27.36 -2.80 32.08
C GLN A 20 26.21 -3.27 32.99
N MET A 21 25.01 -3.41 32.44
CA MET A 21 23.87 -3.95 33.18
C MET A 21 24.00 -5.44 33.44
N THR A 22 24.48 -6.23 32.47
CA THR A 22 24.76 -7.66 32.66
C THR A 22 25.86 -7.89 33.70
N ASP A 23 26.95 -7.11 33.64
CA ASP A 23 28.05 -7.19 34.62
C ASP A 23 27.58 -6.84 36.05
N LEU A 24 26.60 -5.93 36.18
CA LEU A 24 25.98 -5.58 37.46
C LEU A 24 25.10 -6.72 37.99
N GLU A 25 24.26 -7.28 37.13
CA GLU A 25 23.36 -8.40 37.46
C GLU A 25 24.17 -9.64 37.90
N GLU A 26 25.24 -9.97 37.19
CA GLU A 26 26.14 -11.09 37.53
C GLU A 26 26.87 -10.89 38.86
N ARG A 27 27.16 -9.64 39.24
CA ARG A 27 27.89 -9.32 40.48
C ARG A 27 27.03 -9.32 41.73
N VAL A 28 25.79 -8.85 41.64
CA VAL A 28 24.96 -8.59 42.83
C VAL A 28 23.89 -9.68 43.04
N GLY A 29 23.59 -10.48 42.02
CA GLY A 29 22.62 -11.59 42.11
C GLY A 29 21.16 -11.14 42.26
N ASP A 30 20.90 -9.83 42.30
CA ASP A 30 19.61 -9.16 42.25
C ASP A 30 19.82 -7.73 41.71
N TRP A 31 18.76 -7.08 41.23
CA TRP A 31 18.81 -5.73 40.63
C TRP A 31 18.79 -4.63 41.73
N PRO A 32 19.91 -3.95 42.03
CA PRO A 32 19.92 -2.91 43.05
C PRO A 32 19.51 -1.59 42.41
N GLY A 33 18.32 -1.09 42.77
CA GLY A 33 17.76 0.12 42.15
C GLY A 33 18.68 1.36 42.18
N ALA A 34 19.58 1.49 43.17
CA ALA A 34 20.50 2.62 43.25
C ALA A 34 21.71 2.51 42.29
N ASP A 35 22.23 1.30 42.08
CA ASP A 35 23.39 1.08 41.20
C ASP A 35 22.99 1.16 39.73
N VAL A 36 21.75 0.79 39.41
CA VAL A 36 21.14 1.00 38.08
C VAL A 36 21.06 2.48 37.73
N VAL A 37 20.63 3.32 38.68
CA VAL A 37 20.57 4.78 38.48
C VAL A 37 21.97 5.35 38.26
N GLY A 38 22.96 4.88 39.02
CA GLY A 38 24.37 5.29 38.85
C GLY A 38 25.00 4.90 37.51
N ILE A 39 24.48 3.89 36.80
CA ILE A 39 24.90 3.52 35.44
C ILE A 39 24.11 4.31 34.39
N LEU A 40 22.80 4.50 34.60
CA LEU A 40 21.92 5.15 33.64
C LEU A 40 22.14 6.67 33.56
N GLU A 41 22.45 7.34 34.66
CA GLU A 41 22.63 8.79 34.70
C GLU A 41 23.85 9.24 33.84
N PRO A 42 25.07 8.68 33.99
CA PRO A 42 26.19 9.00 33.10
C PRO A 42 25.99 8.50 31.66
N TRP A 43 25.16 7.46 31.45
CA TRP A 43 24.83 6.98 30.11
C TRP A 43 23.88 7.95 29.40
N LEU A 44 22.88 8.49 30.09
CA LEU A 44 21.95 9.49 29.55
C LEU A 44 22.66 10.83 29.25
N GLU A 45 23.64 11.22 30.07
CA GLU A 45 24.44 12.43 29.84
C GLU A 45 25.33 12.36 28.58
N GLN A 46 25.63 11.16 28.08
CA GLN A 46 26.36 10.99 26.81
C GLN A 46 25.52 11.31 25.57
N PHE A 47 24.20 11.44 25.74
CA PHE A 47 23.27 11.76 24.65
C PHE A 47 22.76 13.18 24.78
N ASP A 48 23.12 14.00 23.79
CA ASP A 48 22.51 15.30 23.61
C ASP A 48 21.14 15.14 22.93
N PHE A 49 20.08 14.97 23.72
CA PHE A 49 18.68 14.97 23.26
C PHE A 49 18.22 16.35 22.75
N THR A 50 19.06 17.40 22.84
CA THR A 50 18.75 18.75 22.34
C THR A 50 19.19 18.95 20.89
N ASN A 51 20.09 18.11 20.36
CA ASN A 51 20.20 17.90 18.91
C ASN A 51 18.97 17.08 18.51
N GLY A 52 17.98 17.77 17.93
CA GLY A 52 16.67 17.19 17.61
C GLY A 52 16.81 15.80 16.96
N PRO A 53 15.95 14.83 17.34
CA PRO A 53 16.01 13.49 16.79
C PRO A 53 16.05 13.58 15.26
N GLN A 54 16.88 12.76 14.61
CA GLN A 54 16.69 12.55 13.18
C GLN A 54 15.22 12.19 12.97
N PRO A 55 14.52 12.87 12.04
CA PRO A 55 13.09 12.67 11.89
C PRO A 55 12.86 11.18 11.68
N ALA A 56 11.99 10.59 12.49
CA ALA A 56 11.64 9.19 12.33
C ALA A 56 11.08 9.02 10.91
N VAL A 57 11.61 8.07 10.14
CA VAL A 57 11.25 7.89 8.73
C VAL A 57 10.49 6.60 8.51
N VAL A 58 9.52 6.62 7.59
CA VAL A 58 8.85 5.43 7.06
C VAL A 58 9.45 5.08 5.71
N ARG A 59 9.63 3.77 5.49
CA ARG A 59 10.00 3.23 4.19
C ARG A 59 8.75 2.75 3.48
N THR A 60 8.32 3.49 2.45
CA THR A 60 7.19 3.06 1.63
C THR A 60 7.73 2.17 0.50
N PRO A 61 7.34 0.89 0.43
CA PRO A 61 7.75 0.02 -0.68
C PRO A 61 7.17 0.54 -2.00
N PRO A 62 7.80 0.22 -3.15
CA PRO A 62 7.24 0.56 -4.44
C PRO A 62 5.86 -0.11 -4.63
N PRO A 63 4.99 0.44 -5.49
CA PRO A 63 3.71 -0.17 -5.80
C PRO A 63 3.90 -1.63 -6.24
N ALA A 64 3.00 -2.49 -5.80
CA ALA A 64 2.98 -3.87 -6.27
C ALA A 64 2.88 -3.88 -7.80
N PRO A 65 3.60 -4.78 -8.49
CA PRO A 65 3.54 -4.86 -9.93
C PRO A 65 2.11 -5.15 -10.39
N GLY A 66 1.65 -4.44 -11.42
CA GLY A 66 0.35 -4.66 -12.04
C GLY A 66 0.40 -5.83 -13.02
N GLN A 67 -0.74 -6.47 -13.25
CA GLN A 67 -0.90 -7.49 -14.28
C GLN A 67 -1.62 -6.88 -15.48
N VAL A 68 -1.14 -7.18 -16.69
CA VAL A 68 -1.81 -6.82 -17.95
C VAL A 68 -1.96 -8.06 -18.81
N TRP A 69 -2.91 -8.03 -19.73
CA TRP A 69 -3.04 -9.04 -20.77
C TRP A 69 -2.45 -8.50 -22.08
N VAL A 70 -1.46 -9.22 -22.60
CA VAL A 70 -0.78 -8.88 -23.85
C VAL A 70 -1.38 -9.72 -24.97
N LEU A 71 -1.96 -9.05 -25.96
CA LEU A 71 -2.35 -9.68 -27.22
C LEU A 71 -1.29 -9.32 -28.28
N ARG A 72 -0.53 -10.31 -28.73
CA ARG A 72 0.29 -10.18 -29.93
C ARG A 72 -0.44 -10.84 -31.09
N ARG A 73 -0.51 -10.13 -32.21
CA ARG A 73 -1.00 -10.66 -33.49
C ARG A 73 0.09 -10.49 -34.52
N TRP A 74 0.18 -11.44 -35.43
CA TRP A 74 1.06 -11.34 -36.59
C TRP A 74 0.28 -11.77 -37.81
N ASP A 75 0.53 -11.08 -38.92
CA ASP A 75 0.08 -11.44 -40.25
C ASP A 75 1.20 -11.16 -41.28
N ARG A 76 0.89 -11.29 -42.57
CA ARG A 76 1.82 -11.03 -43.67
C ARG A 76 2.26 -9.56 -43.77
N ASP A 77 1.48 -8.66 -43.21
CA ASP A 77 1.64 -7.21 -43.32
C ASP A 77 2.30 -6.61 -42.07
N GLY A 78 2.36 -7.33 -40.95
CA GLY A 78 3.18 -6.99 -39.79
C GLY A 78 2.77 -7.64 -38.46
N ASN A 79 3.39 -7.13 -37.38
CA ASN A 79 3.09 -7.55 -36.01
C ASN A 79 2.38 -6.43 -35.26
N GLY A 80 1.23 -6.74 -34.66
CA GLY A 80 0.49 -5.86 -33.75
C GLY A 80 0.62 -6.30 -32.30
N VAL A 81 0.78 -5.35 -31.38
CA VAL A 81 0.76 -5.60 -29.93
C VAL A 81 -0.28 -4.69 -29.29
N GLY A 82 -1.19 -5.28 -28.52
CA GLY A 82 -2.16 -4.56 -27.69
C GLY A 82 -2.04 -4.97 -26.22
N LEU A 83 -2.29 -4.02 -25.31
CA LEU A 83 -2.30 -4.22 -23.87
C LEU A 83 -3.72 -4.00 -23.34
N PHE A 84 -4.18 -4.90 -22.48
CA PHE A 84 -5.55 -4.91 -21.96
C PHE A 84 -5.53 -5.12 -20.45
N ALA A 85 -6.57 -4.59 -19.78
CA ALA A 85 -6.74 -4.73 -18.34
C ALA A 85 -7.02 -6.19 -17.93
N ASP A 86 -7.74 -6.94 -18.76
CA ASP A 86 -8.10 -8.34 -18.50
C ASP A 86 -8.13 -9.18 -19.79
N ALA A 87 -8.22 -10.50 -19.60
CA ALA A 87 -8.23 -11.48 -20.68
C ALA A 87 -9.45 -11.34 -21.59
N GLU A 88 -10.58 -10.91 -21.04
CA GLU A 88 -11.85 -10.84 -21.75
C GLU A 88 -11.83 -9.67 -22.73
N CYS A 89 -11.31 -8.51 -22.33
CA CYS A 89 -11.09 -7.36 -23.20
C CYS A 89 -10.12 -7.69 -24.34
N ALA A 90 -9.02 -8.38 -24.04
CA ALA A 90 -8.05 -8.80 -25.05
C ALA A 90 -8.66 -9.81 -26.03
N LEU A 91 -9.46 -10.75 -25.54
CA LEU A 91 -10.16 -11.73 -26.36
C LEU A 91 -11.26 -11.08 -27.22
N ALA A 92 -12.02 -10.14 -26.68
CA ALA A 92 -13.05 -9.42 -27.41
C ALA A 92 -12.45 -8.62 -28.57
N GLU A 93 -11.29 -8.00 -28.37
CA GLU A 93 -10.56 -7.32 -29.44
C GLU A 93 -10.05 -8.29 -30.51
N LEU A 94 -9.53 -9.45 -30.11
CA LEU A 94 -9.14 -10.52 -31.03
C LEU A 94 -10.34 -11.03 -31.84
N ALA A 95 -11.47 -11.27 -31.17
CA ALA A 95 -12.71 -11.72 -31.80
C ALA A 95 -13.25 -10.67 -32.79
N ARG A 96 -13.18 -9.38 -32.45
CA ARG A 96 -13.54 -8.29 -33.36
C ARG A 96 -12.70 -8.33 -34.64
N HIS A 97 -11.39 -8.55 -34.53
CA HIS A 97 -10.52 -8.71 -35.70
C HIS A 97 -10.89 -9.94 -36.53
N VAL A 98 -11.06 -11.10 -35.88
CA VAL A 98 -11.47 -12.36 -36.51
C VAL A 98 -12.77 -12.21 -37.30
N ARG A 99 -13.78 -11.54 -36.73
CA ARG A 99 -15.05 -11.26 -37.40
C ARG A 99 -14.87 -10.35 -38.61
N GLY A 100 -13.97 -9.37 -38.52
CA GLY A 100 -13.60 -8.53 -39.67
C GLY A 100 -12.96 -9.31 -40.82
N GLY A 101 -12.22 -10.38 -40.51
CA GLY A 101 -11.61 -11.29 -41.50
C GLY A 101 -12.49 -12.44 -41.97
N TRP A 102 -13.73 -12.57 -41.46
CA TRP A 102 -14.54 -13.79 -41.62
C TRP A 102 -14.85 -14.15 -43.07
N ALA A 103 -15.07 -13.15 -43.93
CA ALA A 103 -15.33 -13.36 -45.36
C ALA A 103 -14.22 -14.15 -46.06
N GLY A 104 -12.98 -14.05 -45.57
CA GLY A 104 -11.83 -14.81 -46.08
C GLY A 104 -11.81 -16.29 -45.67
N LEU A 105 -12.77 -16.75 -44.85
CA LEU A 105 -12.90 -18.15 -44.44
C LEU A 105 -14.03 -18.90 -45.16
N LEU A 106 -14.93 -18.17 -45.83
CA LEU A 106 -16.11 -18.73 -46.49
C LEU A 106 -15.70 -19.74 -47.58
N GLY A 107 -16.36 -20.91 -47.59
CA GLY A 107 -16.05 -22.02 -48.49
C GLY A 107 -15.08 -23.06 -47.92
N GLY A 108 -14.53 -22.86 -46.72
CA GLY A 108 -13.81 -23.89 -45.99
C GLY A 108 -14.73 -24.80 -45.17
N ASP A 109 -14.43 -26.09 -45.12
CA ASP A 109 -15.25 -27.09 -44.43
C ASP A 109 -15.42 -26.77 -42.94
N GLY A 110 -16.63 -26.95 -42.42
CA GLY A 110 -16.98 -26.68 -41.02
C GLY A 110 -17.02 -25.21 -40.58
N VAL A 111 -16.91 -24.22 -41.48
CA VAL A 111 -17.08 -22.79 -41.12
C VAL A 111 -18.49 -22.29 -41.44
N PRO A 112 -19.21 -21.76 -40.44
CA PRO A 112 -20.51 -21.13 -40.65
C PRO A 112 -20.44 -19.92 -41.59
N ALA A 113 -21.55 -19.65 -42.28
CA ALA A 113 -21.69 -18.48 -43.15
C ALA A 113 -21.48 -17.15 -42.39
N ASP A 114 -21.93 -17.09 -41.14
CA ASP A 114 -21.78 -15.92 -40.27
C ASP A 114 -20.89 -16.25 -39.06
N PRO A 115 -20.07 -15.31 -38.58
CA PRO A 115 -19.25 -15.52 -37.39
C PRO A 115 -20.10 -15.72 -36.14
N SER A 116 -19.60 -16.52 -35.20
CA SER A 116 -20.21 -16.66 -33.88
C SER A 116 -20.19 -15.32 -33.11
N ALA A 117 -21.28 -15.05 -32.37
CA ALA A 117 -21.35 -13.95 -31.42
C ALA A 117 -20.53 -14.23 -30.15
N ASP A 118 -20.24 -15.49 -29.84
CA ASP A 118 -19.34 -15.86 -28.76
C ASP A 118 -17.87 -15.66 -29.18
N ASP A 119 -17.11 -14.89 -28.39
CA ASP A 119 -15.75 -14.48 -28.74
C ASP A 119 -14.78 -15.66 -28.81
N ARG A 120 -14.84 -16.60 -27.86
CA ARG A 120 -13.99 -17.80 -27.87
C ARG A 120 -14.28 -18.66 -29.09
N THR A 121 -15.55 -18.93 -29.35
CA THR A 121 -15.98 -19.76 -30.48
C THR A 121 -15.58 -19.13 -31.82
N ALA A 122 -15.70 -17.81 -31.97
CA ALA A 122 -15.27 -17.12 -33.18
C ALA A 122 -13.76 -17.28 -33.41
N VAL A 123 -12.96 -17.07 -32.36
CA VAL A 123 -11.49 -17.21 -32.41
C VAL A 123 -11.09 -18.67 -32.71
N ASP A 124 -11.71 -19.63 -32.05
CA ASP A 124 -11.44 -21.06 -32.24
C ASP A 124 -11.81 -21.53 -33.66
N LEU A 125 -12.90 -21.03 -34.25
CA LEU A 125 -13.25 -21.37 -35.63
C LEU A 125 -12.30 -20.74 -36.65
N TYR A 126 -11.73 -19.58 -36.34
CA TYR A 126 -10.82 -18.85 -37.22
C TYR A 126 -9.39 -19.42 -37.16
N TYR A 127 -8.84 -19.63 -35.96
CA TYR A 127 -7.47 -20.10 -35.71
C TYR A 127 -7.34 -21.58 -35.33
N GLY A 128 -8.45 -22.32 -35.19
CA GLY A 128 -8.49 -23.65 -34.58
C GLY A 128 -7.65 -24.74 -35.28
N PRO A 129 -7.63 -25.94 -34.69
CA PRO A 129 -6.69 -27.01 -35.04
C PRO A 129 -6.76 -27.47 -36.51
N ASN A 130 -7.92 -27.34 -37.17
CA ASN A 130 -8.07 -27.66 -38.60
C ASN A 130 -7.59 -26.54 -39.54
N ARG A 131 -7.24 -25.37 -39.00
CA ARG A 131 -6.77 -24.17 -39.71
C ARG A 131 -5.37 -23.72 -39.28
N GLY A 132 -4.63 -24.54 -38.53
CA GLY A 132 -3.21 -24.37 -38.18
C GLY A 132 -2.22 -24.35 -39.37
N ASN A 133 -2.72 -24.14 -40.59
CA ASN A 133 -2.00 -24.03 -41.85
C ASN A 133 -1.97 -22.61 -42.41
N ARG A 134 -2.20 -21.57 -41.59
CA ARG A 134 -1.79 -20.20 -41.91
C ARG A 134 -0.42 -19.94 -41.30
N PRO A 135 0.69 -20.34 -41.96
CA PRO A 135 2.04 -20.10 -41.41
C PRO A 135 2.33 -18.62 -41.19
N ASP A 136 1.62 -17.75 -41.93
CA ASP A 136 1.88 -16.32 -41.96
C ASP A 136 0.92 -15.51 -41.08
N GLU A 137 0.05 -16.13 -40.29
CA GLU A 137 -0.91 -15.42 -39.43
C GLU A 137 -1.16 -16.16 -38.11
N GLY A 138 -1.21 -15.44 -37.00
CA GLY A 138 -1.52 -16.03 -35.70
C GLY A 138 -1.58 -15.01 -34.57
N TYR A 139 -1.79 -15.52 -33.35
CA TYR A 139 -1.85 -14.70 -32.16
C TYR A 139 -1.23 -15.40 -30.95
N SER A 140 -0.81 -14.62 -29.97
CA SER A 140 -0.54 -15.08 -28.62
C SER A 140 -1.23 -14.15 -27.63
N LEU A 141 -1.90 -14.75 -26.65
CA LEU A 141 -2.60 -14.04 -25.58
C LEU A 141 -2.09 -14.59 -24.25
N TYR A 142 -1.44 -13.75 -23.46
CA TYR A 142 -0.86 -14.14 -22.18
C TYR A 142 -0.89 -12.98 -21.19
N ALA A 143 -0.95 -13.31 -19.90
CA ALA A 143 -0.78 -12.33 -18.86
C ALA A 143 0.70 -11.99 -18.69
N ASP A 144 1.02 -10.70 -18.57
CA ASP A 144 2.35 -10.19 -18.29
C ASP A 144 2.33 -9.27 -17.07
N THR A 145 3.46 -9.17 -16.39
CA THR A 145 3.61 -8.38 -15.18
C THR A 145 4.30 -7.07 -15.52
N ILE A 146 3.57 -5.97 -15.45
CA ILE A 146 4.16 -4.63 -15.55
C ILE A 146 4.62 -4.22 -14.17
N ARG A 147 5.94 -4.23 -13.98
CA ARG A 147 6.56 -3.60 -12.82
C ARG A 147 6.35 -2.09 -12.96
N GLY A 148 5.59 -1.51 -12.04
CA GLY A 148 5.49 -0.04 -11.94
C GLY A 148 6.88 0.57 -11.82
N LYS A 149 7.07 1.79 -12.32
CA LYS A 149 8.33 2.53 -12.20
C LYS A 149 8.56 3.11 -10.79
N GLY A 150 7.87 2.60 -9.78
CA GLY A 150 7.99 3.11 -8.42
C GLY A 150 9.35 2.80 -7.81
N ARG A 151 9.93 3.78 -7.13
CA ARG A 151 11.10 3.60 -6.27
C ARG A 151 10.67 3.43 -4.81
N PRO A 152 11.44 2.73 -3.97
CA PRO A 152 11.27 2.80 -2.52
C PRO A 152 11.41 4.25 -2.06
N ARG A 153 10.53 4.69 -1.16
CA ARG A 153 10.52 6.07 -0.62
C ARG A 153 10.95 6.07 0.83
N ILE A 154 11.65 7.13 1.24
CA ILE A 154 11.98 7.39 2.64
C ILE A 154 11.30 8.70 3.01
N VAL A 155 10.22 8.61 3.78
CA VAL A 155 9.36 9.76 4.09
C VAL A 155 9.43 10.06 5.59
N PRO A 156 9.66 11.33 6.00
CA PRO A 156 9.58 11.73 7.40
C PRO A 156 8.18 11.51 8.00
N LEU A 157 8.09 10.97 9.22
CA LEU A 157 6.84 10.85 9.97
C LEU A 157 6.25 12.21 10.33
N ASP A 158 7.11 13.21 10.54
CA ASP A 158 6.74 14.60 10.75
C ASP A 158 6.54 15.35 9.42
N PHE A 159 5.92 14.66 8.44
CA PHE A 159 5.64 15.20 7.11
C PHE A 159 5.13 16.65 7.17
N ARG A 160 5.78 17.52 6.39
CA ARG A 160 5.37 18.91 6.20
C ARG A 160 5.17 19.15 4.72
N PHE A 161 3.98 19.64 4.39
CA PHE A 161 3.70 20.09 3.03
C PHE A 161 4.60 21.29 2.68
N PRO A 162 5.00 21.46 1.40
CA PRO A 162 5.80 22.60 0.98
C PRO A 162 5.18 23.94 1.36
N ASP A 163 6.04 24.92 1.60
CA ASP A 163 5.61 26.29 1.83
C ASP A 163 5.04 26.94 0.55
N ALA A 164 4.51 28.16 0.71
CA ALA A 164 3.87 28.90 -0.37
C ALA A 164 4.83 29.14 -1.56
N ASP A 165 6.10 29.43 -1.29
CA ASP A 165 7.09 29.75 -2.35
C ASP A 165 7.44 28.50 -3.16
N ALA A 166 7.57 27.35 -2.50
CA ALA A 166 7.76 26.05 -3.15
C ALA A 166 6.54 25.66 -3.98
N CYS A 167 5.33 25.82 -3.43
CA CYS A 167 4.09 25.60 -4.17
C CYS A 167 4.00 26.49 -5.41
N GLU A 168 4.32 27.79 -5.29
CA GLU A 168 4.26 28.71 -6.42
C GLU A 168 5.24 28.34 -7.54
N ARG A 169 6.45 27.90 -7.20
CA ARG A 169 7.42 27.39 -8.19
C ARG A 169 6.87 26.15 -8.90
N ALA A 170 6.37 25.18 -8.14
CA ALA A 170 5.77 23.97 -8.69
C ALA A 170 4.61 24.27 -9.66
N HIS A 171 3.75 25.23 -9.32
CA HIS A 171 2.66 25.66 -10.19
C HIS A 171 3.14 26.33 -11.47
N ARG A 172 4.21 27.14 -11.41
CA ARG A 172 4.80 27.78 -12.60
C ARG A 172 5.42 26.78 -13.56
N ASP A 173 5.96 25.70 -13.02
CA ASP A 173 6.63 24.64 -13.78
C ASP A 173 5.66 23.51 -14.19
N ALA A 174 4.36 23.64 -13.89
CA ALA A 174 3.36 22.64 -14.20
C ALA A 174 3.23 22.40 -15.71
N VAL A 175 3.11 21.13 -16.10
CA VAL A 175 3.06 20.71 -17.50
C VAL A 175 1.74 19.99 -17.79
N PHE A 176 1.06 20.39 -18.86
CA PHE A 176 -0.06 19.63 -19.40
C PHE A 176 0.42 18.67 -20.49
N HIS A 177 0.22 17.38 -20.27
CA HIS A 177 0.48 16.34 -21.25
C HIS A 177 -0.83 15.98 -21.94
N ALA A 178 -0.93 16.34 -23.22
CA ALA A 178 -2.10 15.98 -24.02
C ALA A 178 -2.12 14.45 -24.25
N GLY A 179 -3.28 13.83 -24.07
CA GLY A 179 -3.47 12.42 -24.40
C GLY A 179 -3.32 12.22 -25.91
N THR A 180 -2.44 11.29 -26.32
CA THR A 180 -2.29 10.92 -27.73
C THR A 180 -2.41 9.42 -27.89
N HIS A 181 -2.98 8.97 -29.01
CA HIS A 181 -3.00 7.55 -29.41
C HIS A 181 -3.50 6.54 -28.35
N GLY A 182 -4.49 6.92 -27.53
CA GLY A 182 -5.08 6.06 -26.50
C GLY A 182 -4.60 6.34 -25.08
N ASP A 183 -3.62 7.23 -24.90
CA ASP A 183 -3.23 7.72 -23.57
C ASP A 183 -4.21 8.76 -23.04
N LEU A 184 -4.40 8.78 -21.72
CA LEU A 184 -5.21 9.78 -21.03
C LEU A 184 -4.42 11.10 -20.88
N PRO A 185 -5.06 12.26 -21.06
CA PRO A 185 -4.41 13.53 -20.74
C PRO A 185 -4.12 13.63 -19.24
N CYS A 186 -3.01 14.28 -18.89
CA CYS A 186 -2.69 14.55 -17.49
C CYS A 186 -2.04 15.91 -17.27
N LEU A 187 -2.23 16.42 -16.06
CA LEU A 187 -1.50 17.56 -15.53
C LEU A 187 -0.39 17.04 -14.62
N GLU A 188 0.83 17.49 -14.85
CA GLU A 188 1.98 17.23 -13.98
C GLU A 188 2.29 18.48 -13.16
N VAL A 189 2.36 18.34 -11.84
CA VAL A 189 2.79 19.40 -10.92
C VAL A 189 3.86 18.81 -10.01
N ASP A 190 5.12 19.26 -10.18
CA ASP A 190 6.29 18.76 -9.43
C ASP A 190 6.36 17.22 -9.38
N GLY A 191 6.18 16.58 -10.54
CA GLY A 191 6.21 15.12 -10.68
C GLY A 191 4.98 14.38 -10.17
N VAL A 192 3.97 15.05 -9.62
CA VAL A 192 2.63 14.49 -9.34
C VAL A 192 1.80 14.54 -10.61
N LEU A 193 1.39 13.38 -11.12
CA LEU A 193 0.60 13.26 -12.34
C LEU A 193 -0.88 13.06 -12.01
N VAL A 194 -1.74 13.95 -12.48
CA VAL A 194 -3.18 13.91 -12.26
C VAL A 194 -3.90 13.65 -13.59
N PHE A 195 -4.53 12.49 -13.69
CA PHE A 195 -5.36 12.10 -14.83
C PHE A 195 -6.82 12.35 -14.49
N THR A 196 -7.54 13.07 -15.35
CA THR A 196 -8.98 13.33 -15.21
C THR A 196 -9.72 12.82 -16.43
N TYR A 197 -10.69 11.92 -16.24
CA TYR A 197 -11.42 11.31 -17.35
C TYR A 197 -12.82 10.86 -16.95
N LEU A 198 -13.70 10.69 -17.94
CA LEU A 198 -15.02 10.11 -17.75
C LEU A 198 -14.91 8.59 -17.70
N ASP A 199 -15.30 8.00 -16.57
CA ASP A 199 -15.35 6.56 -16.37
C ASP A 199 -16.79 6.08 -16.61
N HIS A 200 -17.02 5.48 -17.77
CA HIS A 200 -18.35 4.99 -18.15
C HIS A 200 -18.81 3.79 -17.34
N GLN A 201 -17.90 3.01 -16.75
CA GLN A 201 -18.24 1.84 -15.96
C GLN A 201 -18.79 2.26 -14.59
N VAL A 202 -18.19 3.30 -14.02
CA VAL A 202 -18.60 3.86 -12.72
C VAL A 202 -19.65 4.96 -12.89
N GLY A 203 -19.77 5.54 -14.09
CA GLY A 203 -20.68 6.65 -14.38
C GLY A 203 -20.26 7.97 -13.73
N ALA A 204 -18.95 8.18 -13.57
CA ALA A 204 -18.40 9.32 -12.82
C ALA A 204 -17.19 9.96 -13.53
N VAL A 205 -16.91 11.23 -13.20
CA VAL A 205 -15.59 11.83 -13.46
C VAL A 205 -14.60 11.21 -12.47
N ARG A 206 -13.53 10.63 -12.98
CA ARG A 206 -12.49 9.99 -12.18
C ARG A 206 -11.22 10.84 -12.21
N LEU A 207 -10.70 11.14 -11.01
CA LEU A 207 -9.34 11.60 -10.82
C LEU A 207 -8.47 10.41 -10.40
N SER A 208 -7.38 10.19 -11.13
CA SER A 208 -6.33 9.24 -10.75
C SER A 208 -5.02 10.00 -10.54
N VAL A 209 -4.45 9.90 -9.34
CA VAL A 209 -3.21 10.58 -8.96
C VAL A 209 -2.07 9.56 -8.95
N HIS A 210 -1.07 9.79 -9.79
CA HIS A 210 0.10 8.93 -9.93
C HIS A 210 1.32 9.62 -9.36
N LEU A 211 2.04 8.90 -8.49
CA LEU A 211 3.14 9.43 -7.71
C LEU A 211 4.48 8.84 -8.10
N ASP A 212 4.63 8.13 -9.23
CA ASP A 212 5.89 7.43 -9.56
C ASP A 212 7.09 8.37 -9.65
N THR A 213 6.87 9.60 -10.13
CA THR A 213 7.89 10.64 -10.33
C THR A 213 7.90 11.72 -9.25
N ALA A 214 6.92 11.73 -8.36
CA ALA A 214 6.80 12.76 -7.32
C ALA A 214 8.02 12.71 -6.38
N PRO A 215 8.55 13.86 -5.94
CA PRO A 215 9.59 13.91 -4.93
C PRO A 215 9.05 13.46 -3.56
N ASP A 216 9.92 12.88 -2.73
CA ASP A 216 9.53 12.23 -1.47
C ASP A 216 8.91 13.21 -0.46
N HIS A 217 9.20 14.51 -0.58
CA HIS A 217 8.69 15.54 0.32
C HIS A 217 7.21 15.92 0.06
N LEU A 218 6.63 15.50 -1.06
CA LEU A 218 5.20 15.67 -1.34
C LEU A 218 4.36 14.49 -0.87
N VAL A 219 5.00 13.33 -0.70
CA VAL A 219 4.36 12.07 -0.35
C VAL A 219 4.34 11.93 1.17
N ARG A 220 3.19 11.51 1.70
CA ARG A 220 2.97 11.21 3.11
C ARG A 220 3.48 9.82 3.48
N PRO A 221 3.63 9.52 4.78
CA PRO A 221 4.05 8.20 5.25
C PRO A 221 3.16 7.04 4.78
N ASP A 222 1.88 7.29 4.52
CA ASP A 222 0.91 6.31 3.99
C ASP A 222 1.04 6.08 2.48
N GLY A 223 1.94 6.79 1.80
CA GLY A 223 2.15 6.70 0.36
C GLY A 223 1.20 7.56 -0.49
N THR A 224 0.40 8.44 0.12
CA THR A 224 -0.50 9.37 -0.58
C THR A 224 0.10 10.79 -0.66
N VAL A 225 -0.58 11.72 -1.32
CA VAL A 225 -0.32 13.17 -1.24
C VAL A 225 -1.54 13.86 -0.65
N PRO A 226 -1.39 14.99 0.08
CA PRO A 226 -2.53 15.79 0.49
C PRO A 226 -3.37 16.23 -0.70
N LEU A 227 -4.67 15.95 -0.66
CA LEU A 227 -5.60 16.31 -1.71
C LEU A 227 -6.76 17.13 -1.16
N ARG A 228 -7.13 18.17 -1.92
CA ARG A 228 -8.35 18.93 -1.73
C ARG A 228 -9.01 19.08 -3.10
N VAL A 229 -10.28 18.68 -3.19
CA VAL A 229 -11.09 18.76 -4.41
C VAL A 229 -12.25 19.69 -4.14
N GLU A 230 -12.32 20.73 -4.97
CA GLU A 230 -13.38 21.73 -4.95
C GLU A 230 -14.16 21.65 -6.25
N VAL A 231 -15.48 21.68 -6.14
CA VAL A 231 -16.39 21.84 -7.28
C VAL A 231 -17.02 23.20 -7.15
N GLU A 232 -16.67 24.08 -8.07
CA GLU A 232 -16.95 25.52 -7.97
C GLU A 232 -16.38 26.06 -6.65
N ASP A 233 -17.23 26.46 -5.70
CA ASP A 233 -16.82 26.97 -4.39
C ASP A 233 -17.09 25.96 -3.25
N THR A 234 -17.47 24.71 -3.59
CA THR A 234 -17.79 23.68 -2.61
C THR A 234 -16.67 22.66 -2.50
N VAL A 235 -16.09 22.55 -1.32
CA VAL A 235 -15.13 21.50 -0.99
C VAL A 235 -15.87 20.17 -0.88
N VAL A 236 -15.61 19.26 -1.81
CA VAL A 236 -16.22 17.92 -1.84
C VAL A 236 -15.29 16.86 -1.24
N LEU A 237 -13.99 17.12 -1.22
CA LEU A 237 -12.98 16.33 -0.51
C LEU A 237 -11.92 17.26 0.05
N ASP A 238 -11.60 17.12 1.32
CA ASP A 238 -10.46 17.79 1.94
C ASP A 238 -9.75 16.82 2.85
N ASP A 239 -8.60 16.36 2.39
CA ASP A 239 -7.73 15.47 3.13
C ASP A 239 -6.51 16.23 3.65
N THR A 240 -6.43 17.57 3.53
CA THR A 240 -5.26 18.35 3.95
C THR A 240 -5.03 18.32 5.46
N GLY A 241 -6.12 18.19 6.23
CA GLY A 241 -6.15 18.19 7.69
C GLY A 241 -6.11 16.82 8.35
N ALA A 242 -5.83 15.73 7.61
CA ALA A 242 -5.52 14.47 8.25
C ALA A 242 -4.23 14.64 9.09
N GLU A 243 -4.39 15.00 10.37
CA GLU A 243 -3.36 14.98 11.41
C GLU A 243 -2.75 13.59 11.44
N SER A 244 -1.72 13.36 10.62
CA SER A 244 -1.28 12.01 10.27
C SER A 244 -2.43 11.22 9.63
N ALA A 245 -2.40 11.06 8.30
CA ALA A 245 -3.16 10.00 7.67
C ALA A 245 -2.96 8.71 8.50
N PRO A 246 -4.02 7.94 8.81
CA PRO A 246 -3.91 6.79 9.70
C PRO A 246 -3.00 5.76 9.05
N GLY A 247 -1.70 5.86 9.34
CA GLY A 247 -0.83 4.70 9.34
C GLY A 247 -1.45 3.68 10.29
N PRO A 248 -1.15 2.39 10.12
CA PRO A 248 -1.44 1.43 11.18
C PRO A 248 -0.94 2.06 12.48
N PRO A 249 -1.76 2.17 13.55
CA PRO A 249 -1.31 2.74 14.82
C PRO A 249 0.06 2.15 15.14
N LEU A 250 0.97 2.92 15.76
CA LEU A 250 2.34 2.47 16.06
C LEU A 250 2.40 1.02 16.56
N LEU A 251 1.38 0.61 17.32
CA LEU A 251 1.14 -0.77 17.74
C LEU A 251 1.02 -1.78 16.58
N ASP A 252 0.21 -1.53 15.57
CA ASP A 252 0.08 -2.40 14.39
C ASP A 252 1.37 -2.47 13.57
N ALA A 253 2.10 -1.36 13.45
CA ALA A 253 3.42 -1.36 12.81
C ALA A 253 4.43 -2.21 13.60
N LEU A 254 4.45 -2.07 14.92
CA LEU A 254 5.29 -2.89 15.81
C LEU A 254 4.89 -4.37 15.76
N LEU A 255 3.59 -4.68 15.71
CA LEU A 255 3.10 -6.05 15.62
C LEU A 255 3.42 -6.69 14.27
N ASN A 256 3.37 -5.96 13.15
CA ASN A 256 3.66 -6.54 11.84
C ASN A 256 5.14 -6.95 11.69
N GLU A 257 6.06 -6.20 12.30
CA GLU A 257 7.51 -6.46 12.24
C GLU A 257 8.00 -7.42 13.35
N ALA A 258 7.17 -7.72 14.34
CA ALA A 258 7.53 -8.54 15.49
C ALA A 258 7.43 -10.05 15.21
N ASP A 259 8.42 -10.80 15.70
CA ASP A 259 8.32 -12.25 15.83
C ASP A 259 7.29 -12.66 16.90
N ALA A 260 6.98 -13.95 17.02
CA ALA A 260 5.93 -14.43 17.92
C ALA A 260 6.20 -14.07 19.40
N VAL A 261 7.46 -14.09 19.84
CA VAL A 261 7.83 -13.77 21.24
C VAL A 261 7.72 -12.27 21.48
N GLN A 262 8.14 -11.46 20.50
CA GLN A 262 8.03 -10.00 20.54
C GLN A 262 6.57 -9.54 20.53
N LYS A 263 5.70 -10.19 19.74
CA LYS A 263 4.26 -9.90 19.68
C LYS A 263 3.60 -10.05 21.04
N ASP A 264 3.87 -11.14 21.76
CA ASP A 264 3.31 -11.37 23.08
C ASP A 264 3.72 -10.28 24.09
N ALA A 265 5.00 -9.87 24.05
CA ALA A 265 5.51 -8.80 24.92
C ALA A 265 4.89 -7.42 24.58
N ILE A 266 4.73 -7.11 23.30
CA ILE A 266 4.11 -5.86 22.82
C ILE A 266 2.64 -5.81 23.22
N LEU A 267 1.89 -6.89 23.01
CA LEU A 267 0.47 -6.98 23.40
C LEU A 267 0.31 -6.89 24.93
N ALA A 268 1.18 -7.54 25.70
CA ALA A 268 1.17 -7.45 27.16
C ALA A 268 1.41 -6.01 27.64
N ALA A 269 2.41 -5.31 27.06
CA ALA A 269 2.68 -3.92 27.37
C ALA A 269 1.53 -2.98 26.98
N ALA A 270 0.94 -3.19 25.79
CA ALA A 270 -0.20 -2.41 25.32
C ALA A 270 -1.45 -2.59 26.20
N ARG A 271 -1.71 -3.80 26.70
CA ARG A 271 -2.76 -4.06 27.70
C ARG A 271 -2.46 -3.38 29.04
N ALA A 272 -1.23 -3.48 29.54
CA ALA A 272 -0.81 -2.85 30.79
C ALA A 272 -0.91 -1.31 30.73
N ALA A 273 -0.62 -0.73 29.56
CA ALA A 273 -0.77 0.70 29.28
C ALA A 273 -2.22 1.13 29.00
N GLY A 274 -3.18 0.20 28.98
CA GLY A 274 -4.59 0.49 28.73
C GLY A 274 -4.91 0.85 27.28
N LEU A 275 -4.00 0.58 26.33
CA LEU A 275 -4.18 0.82 24.90
C LEU A 275 -5.03 -0.28 24.22
N LEU A 276 -5.03 -1.47 24.82
CA LEU A 276 -5.85 -2.60 24.40
C LEU A 276 -6.64 -3.17 25.59
N TRP A 277 -7.78 -3.80 25.29
CA TRP A 277 -8.50 -4.64 26.25
C TRP A 277 -8.85 -6.00 25.63
N PRO A 278 -8.57 -7.11 26.33
CA PRO A 278 -8.93 -8.44 25.85
C PRO A 278 -10.43 -8.69 26.05
N CYS A 279 -11.10 -9.19 25.02
CA CYS A 279 -12.49 -9.61 25.12
C CYS A 279 -12.60 -10.82 26.06
N PRO A 280 -13.45 -10.78 27.11
CA PRO A 280 -13.58 -11.89 28.04
C PRO A 280 -14.17 -13.16 27.39
N ALA A 281 -14.92 -13.01 26.30
CA ALA A 281 -15.58 -14.12 25.63
C ALA A 281 -14.69 -14.84 24.60
N CYS A 282 -13.89 -14.09 23.84
CA CYS A 282 -13.11 -14.64 22.72
C CYS A 282 -11.61 -14.35 22.78
N GLN A 283 -11.14 -13.65 23.82
CA GLN A 283 -9.73 -13.27 24.04
C GLN A 283 -9.12 -12.39 22.94
N TRP A 284 -9.93 -11.85 22.02
CA TRP A 284 -9.49 -10.89 21.02
C TRP A 284 -9.06 -9.58 21.67
N ASP A 285 -7.93 -9.02 21.24
CA ASP A 285 -7.46 -7.70 21.68
C ASP A 285 -8.18 -6.59 20.94
N ASN A 286 -8.89 -5.74 21.69
CA ASN A 286 -9.66 -4.64 21.14
C ASN A 286 -8.99 -3.30 21.48
N PRO A 287 -9.05 -2.31 20.58
CA PRO A 287 -8.61 -0.95 20.88
C PRO A 287 -9.27 -0.38 22.14
N ALA A 288 -8.54 0.44 22.90
CA ALA A 288 -9.07 1.10 24.09
C ALA A 288 -10.36 1.89 23.83
N ALA A 289 -10.49 2.51 22.65
CA ALA A 289 -11.66 3.27 22.25
C ALA A 289 -12.89 2.41 21.90
N ALA A 290 -12.69 1.12 21.57
CA ALA A 290 -13.77 0.23 21.18
C ALA A 290 -14.72 -0.02 22.37
N THR A 291 -16.01 0.16 22.14
CA THR A 291 -17.06 -0.04 23.17
C THR A 291 -17.55 -1.49 23.23
N CYS A 292 -17.25 -2.30 22.21
CA CYS A 292 -17.53 -3.72 22.14
C CYS A 292 -16.45 -4.47 21.35
N CYS A 293 -16.47 -5.80 21.41
CA CYS A 293 -15.50 -6.64 20.73
C CYS A 293 -15.60 -6.51 19.19
N GLU A 294 -14.47 -6.19 18.55
CA GLU A 294 -14.31 -6.04 17.10
C GLU A 294 -13.64 -7.27 16.44
N GLY A 295 -13.36 -8.30 17.24
CA GLY A 295 -12.74 -9.54 16.75
C GLY A 295 -13.50 -10.23 15.61
N PRO A 296 -12.78 -11.03 14.80
CA PRO A 296 -13.36 -11.76 13.67
C PRO A 296 -14.45 -12.72 14.16
N GLY A 297 -15.58 -12.71 13.47
CA GLY A 297 -16.77 -13.50 13.84
C GLY A 297 -17.87 -12.68 14.54
N PRO A 298 -18.88 -13.35 15.12
CA PRO A 298 -20.10 -12.70 15.62
C PRO A 298 -19.95 -12.11 17.03
N CYS A 299 -18.76 -12.19 17.64
CA CYS A 299 -18.54 -11.71 19.00
C CYS A 299 -18.64 -10.18 19.05
N ARG A 300 -19.60 -9.66 19.82
CA ARG A 300 -19.81 -8.21 20.06
C ARG A 300 -19.95 -7.91 21.55
N THR A 301 -19.25 -8.69 22.38
CA THR A 301 -19.29 -8.55 23.84
C THR A 301 -18.87 -7.12 24.22
N PRO A 302 -19.66 -6.41 25.05
CA PRO A 302 -19.35 -5.03 25.43
C PRO A 302 -18.06 -4.96 26.25
N LYS A 303 -17.35 -3.84 26.13
CA LYS A 303 -16.15 -3.56 26.93
C LYS A 303 -16.49 -3.64 28.42
N PRO A 304 -15.73 -4.40 29.23
CA PRO A 304 -15.92 -4.41 30.67
C PRO A 304 -15.76 -2.99 31.23
N SER A 305 -16.83 -2.45 31.80
CA SER A 305 -16.77 -1.20 32.54
C SER A 305 -16.00 -1.43 33.84
N ALA A 306 -15.01 -0.59 34.13
CA ALA A 306 -14.11 -0.68 35.28
C ALA A 306 -14.80 -0.70 36.67
N GLY A 307 -16.13 -0.58 36.74
CA GLY A 307 -16.92 -0.58 37.97
C GLY A 307 -17.54 -1.92 38.39
N VAL A 308 -17.55 -2.97 37.57
CA VAL A 308 -18.36 -4.18 37.87
C VAL A 308 -17.60 -5.24 38.69
N GLU A 309 -16.26 -5.27 38.65
CA GLU A 309 -15.48 -6.20 39.50
C GLU A 309 -15.38 -5.75 40.97
N ALA A 310 -15.53 -4.45 41.25
CA ALA A 310 -15.54 -3.93 42.62
C ALA A 310 -16.85 -4.24 43.36
N GLU A 311 -17.99 -4.23 42.68
CA GLU A 311 -19.30 -4.53 43.31
C GLU A 311 -19.55 -6.04 43.48
N ARG A 312 -18.94 -6.90 42.65
CA ARG A 312 -19.10 -8.36 42.77
C ARG A 312 -18.32 -8.94 43.96
N LYS A 313 -17.20 -8.32 44.37
CA LYS A 313 -16.45 -8.71 45.59
C LYS A 313 -17.11 -8.26 46.90
N LEU A 314 -18.10 -7.36 46.85
CA LEU A 314 -18.83 -6.88 48.05
C LEU A 314 -20.16 -7.60 48.31
N ARG A 315 -20.59 -8.52 47.43
CA ARG A 315 -21.92 -9.17 47.49
C ARG A 315 -21.89 -10.70 47.52
N GLU A 316 -20.80 -11.31 47.96
CA GLU A 316 -20.82 -12.73 48.36
C GLU A 316 -20.60 -12.81 49.88
N PRO A 317 -21.57 -13.34 50.65
CA PRO A 317 -21.45 -13.58 52.09
C PRO A 317 -20.55 -14.77 52.42
#